data_AF-A0A139XCP2-F1
#
_entry.id   AF-A0A139XCP2-F1
#
_cell.length_a   1.000
_cell.length_b   1.000
_cell.length_c   1.000
_cell.angle_alpha   90.00
_cell.angle_beta   90.00
_cell.angle_gamma   90.00
#
_symmetry.space_group_name_H-M   'P 1'
#
loop_
_entity.id
_entity.type
_entity.pdbx_description
1 polymer ?
#
loop_
_entity_poly.entity_id
_entity_poly.type
_entity_poly.pdbx_seq_one_letter_code
_entity_poly.pdbx_strand_id
1 'polypeptide(L)'
;MATSNQPIVAKKLMTKSIFASKTIWRTVLAGVVYLAPLTVLEFGMMQVIPSMFNPLPAEASNRSYTDMLNALGRRETGQQNPRYDREEDTGLRFIGKYQFGEALLIDLGYYQARCGSYYVKGQPGPTRNEWNDTWTGKRNVRSLEDLKNSRNASNVHVQEYIIREAFHMNYDIINQELGKQGKSIRSYIGQSISGSQPITLSGLLAGAHLVGPWGVKDFLLNGTIHKDENFTTVVKYIDEFRGYSVTEQNVKGFPYTRKYCTP
;
A
#
# COMPACT_ATOMS: atom_id res chain seq x y z
N MET A 1 56.09 39.93 -10.66
CA MET A 1 54.63 39.68 -10.59
C MET A 1 54.25 38.74 -11.72
N ALA A 2 53.78 37.54 -11.40
CA ALA A 2 53.17 36.62 -12.37
C ALA A 2 52.39 35.55 -11.59
N THR A 3 51.07 35.59 -11.65
CA THR A 3 50.18 34.57 -11.07
C THR A 3 49.24 34.09 -12.16
N SER A 4 49.58 32.95 -12.75
CA SER A 4 48.78 32.26 -13.79
C SER A 4 47.92 31.19 -13.13
N ASN A 5 46.61 31.45 -12.99
CA ASN A 5 45.65 30.42 -12.59
C ASN A 5 45.12 29.69 -13.83
N GLN A 6 45.37 28.38 -13.91
CA GLN A 6 44.72 27.45 -14.83
C GLN A 6 44.10 26.32 -13.99
N PRO A 7 42.79 26.04 -14.09
CA PRO A 7 42.17 24.94 -13.34
C PRO A 7 42.50 23.58 -13.96
N ILE A 8 42.74 22.60 -13.08
CA ILE A 8 43.14 21.23 -13.44
C ILE A 8 41.96 20.46 -14.07
N VAL A 9 42.19 19.87 -15.24
CA VAL A 9 41.25 18.94 -15.88
C VAL A 9 41.39 17.55 -15.28
N ALA A 10 40.41 17.12 -14.47
CA ALA A 10 40.30 15.74 -13.99
C ALA A 10 39.43 14.92 -14.96
N LYS A 11 40.05 14.00 -15.71
CA LYS A 11 39.32 13.02 -16.54
C LYS A 11 38.99 11.75 -15.74
N LYS A 12 37.72 11.32 -15.86
CA LYS A 12 37.26 9.92 -15.95
C LYS A 12 37.53 8.99 -14.75
N LEU A 13 36.43 8.48 -14.17
CA LEU A 13 36.32 7.07 -13.78
C LEU A 13 34.85 6.62 -13.83
N MET A 14 34.57 5.57 -14.60
CA MET A 14 33.34 4.79 -14.47
C MET A 14 33.53 3.79 -13.33
N THR A 15 32.53 3.62 -12.48
CA THR A 15 32.45 2.47 -11.57
C THR A 15 31.03 1.93 -11.53
N LYS A 16 30.85 0.71 -12.04
CA LYS A 16 29.78 -0.18 -11.59
C LYS A 16 30.01 -0.47 -10.11
N SER A 17 28.95 -0.53 -9.30
CA SER A 17 29.01 -1.29 -8.05
C SER A 17 27.67 -1.94 -7.75
N ILE A 18 27.65 -3.27 -7.91
CA ILE A 18 26.74 -4.15 -7.19
C ILE A 18 27.46 -4.45 -5.87
N PHE A 19 26.86 -4.20 -4.71
CA PHE A 19 27.26 -4.94 -3.50
C PHE A 19 26.10 -5.11 -2.51
N ALA A 20 25.90 -6.37 -2.11
CA ALA A 20 25.13 -6.73 -0.93
C ALA A 20 26.00 -6.57 0.33
N SER A 21 25.36 -6.49 1.50
CA SER A 21 26.06 -6.66 2.79
C SER A 21 25.29 -7.61 3.72
N LYS A 22 26.03 -8.53 4.33
CA LYS A 22 25.60 -9.46 5.40
C LYS A 22 26.36 -9.10 6.69
N THR A 23 25.96 -9.73 7.82
CA THR A 23 26.70 -9.90 9.11
C THR A 23 26.13 -9.01 10.25
N ILE A 24 25.20 -9.51 11.08
CA ILE A 24 25.33 -10.35 12.32
C ILE A 24 25.67 -9.54 13.59
N TRP A 25 24.87 -9.71 14.66
CA TRP A 25 25.30 -9.82 16.09
C TRP A 25 24.26 -10.53 16.98
N ARG A 26 24.69 -10.96 18.17
CA ARG A 26 23.97 -11.66 19.27
C ARG A 26 24.47 -11.07 20.64
N THR A 27 24.03 -11.41 21.86
CA THR A 27 23.35 -12.62 22.38
C THR A 27 22.59 -12.35 23.71
N VAL A 28 21.27 -12.66 23.76
CA VAL A 28 20.48 -13.30 24.85
C VAL A 28 20.61 -12.85 26.34
N LEU A 29 19.44 -12.63 26.98
CA LEU A 29 18.96 -13.04 28.34
C LEU A 29 17.85 -12.05 28.80
N ALA A 30 16.79 -12.37 29.56
CA ALA A 30 16.16 -13.61 30.03
C ALA A 30 14.68 -13.32 30.42
N GLY A 31 13.79 -14.31 30.61
CA GLY A 31 12.50 -14.04 31.29
C GLY A 31 11.32 -15.00 31.09
N VAL A 32 11.27 -16.07 31.90
CA VAL A 32 10.07 -16.80 32.41
C VAL A 32 9.09 -17.46 31.42
N VAL A 33 8.94 -18.78 31.61
CA VAL A 33 7.89 -19.65 31.07
C VAL A 33 6.71 -19.72 32.06
N TYR A 34 5.47 -19.82 31.56
CA TYR A 34 4.36 -20.39 32.33
C TYR A 34 3.74 -21.56 31.57
N LEU A 35 3.71 -22.73 32.20
CA LEU A 35 3.03 -23.93 31.72
C LEU A 35 1.67 -24.05 32.42
N ALA A 36 0.62 -24.38 31.66
CA ALA A 36 -0.64 -24.87 32.21
C ALA A 36 -0.77 -26.37 31.86
N PRO A 37 -1.22 -27.23 32.78
CA PRO A 37 -1.21 -28.67 32.58
C PRO A 37 -2.37 -29.16 31.69
N LEU A 38 -2.11 -30.17 30.87
CA LEU A 38 -3.16 -30.98 30.25
C LEU A 38 -3.77 -31.95 31.27
N THR A 39 -5.07 -32.17 31.18
CA THR A 39 -5.72 -33.41 31.62
C THR A 39 -6.23 -34.16 30.39
N VAL A 40 -5.95 -35.46 30.34
CA VAL A 40 -6.38 -36.36 29.25
C VAL A 40 -7.47 -37.27 29.79
N LEU A 41 -8.49 -37.52 28.97
CA LEU A 41 -9.45 -38.61 29.16
C LEU A 41 -9.61 -39.30 27.81
N GLU A 42 -9.04 -40.50 27.70
CA GLU A 42 -9.16 -41.33 26.50
C GLU A 42 -10.52 -42.03 26.48
N PHE A 43 -11.09 -42.21 25.28
CA PHE A 43 -11.47 -43.54 24.77
C PHE A 43 -11.55 -43.44 23.24
N GLY A 44 -10.87 -44.35 22.54
CA GLY A 44 -10.55 -44.16 21.12
C GLY A 44 -11.59 -44.69 20.13
N MET A 45 -11.51 -44.19 18.90
CA MET A 45 -11.62 -45.02 17.68
C MET A 45 -10.70 -44.44 16.60
N MET A 46 -9.98 -45.32 15.91
CA MET A 46 -9.07 -44.96 14.82
C MET A 46 -9.82 -44.98 13.49
N GLN A 47 -9.97 -43.84 12.79
CA GLN A 47 -9.97 -43.82 11.32
C GLN A 47 -9.87 -42.45 10.65
N VAL A 48 -9.09 -42.43 9.55
CA VAL A 48 -9.00 -41.45 8.45
C VAL A 48 -8.58 -40.01 8.80
N ILE A 49 -7.62 -39.50 8.03
CA ILE A 49 -7.23 -38.07 8.00
C ILE A 49 -7.83 -37.43 6.73
N PRO A 50 -8.90 -36.64 6.83
CA PRO A 50 -9.24 -35.64 5.83
C PRO A 50 -8.41 -34.36 6.06
N SER A 51 -8.07 -33.66 4.99
CA SER A 51 -7.29 -32.41 5.02
C SER A 51 -7.96 -31.33 5.87
N MET A 52 -7.39 -31.01 7.04
CA MET A 52 -7.82 -29.87 7.85
C MET A 52 -7.30 -28.53 7.30
N PHE A 53 -7.78 -28.15 6.11
CA PHE A 53 -7.93 -26.74 5.75
C PHE A 53 -9.30 -26.24 6.24
N ASN A 54 -9.52 -26.30 7.55
CA ASN A 54 -10.45 -25.34 8.14
C ASN A 54 -9.75 -23.98 8.07
N PRO A 55 -10.27 -22.98 7.35
CA PRO A 55 -9.83 -21.62 7.62
C PRO A 55 -10.10 -21.38 9.10
N LEU A 56 -9.10 -20.84 9.82
CA LEU A 56 -9.34 -20.28 11.15
C LEU A 56 -10.58 -19.40 11.04
N PRO A 57 -11.58 -19.52 11.95
CA PRO A 57 -12.73 -18.63 11.91
C PRO A 57 -12.19 -17.22 11.91
N ALA A 58 -12.42 -16.48 10.82
CA ALA A 58 -12.24 -15.05 10.87
C ALA A 58 -13.20 -14.61 11.97
N GLU A 59 -12.66 -14.14 13.11
CA GLU A 59 -13.47 -13.44 14.10
C GLU A 59 -14.24 -12.39 13.32
N ALA A 60 -15.56 -12.56 13.27
CA ALA A 60 -16.41 -11.87 12.31
C ALA A 60 -16.50 -10.40 12.73
N SER A 61 -15.47 -9.63 12.36
CA SER A 61 -15.35 -8.24 12.72
C SER A 61 -16.55 -7.53 12.14
N ASN A 62 -17.42 -7.01 13.01
CA ASN A 62 -18.63 -6.27 12.65
C ASN A 62 -18.33 -4.93 11.93
N ARG A 63 -17.09 -4.71 11.50
CA ARG A 63 -16.62 -3.54 10.76
C ARG A 63 -16.61 -3.90 9.27
N SER A 64 -17.48 -3.24 8.53
CA SER A 64 -17.68 -3.42 7.10
C SER A 64 -16.53 -2.86 6.27
N TYR A 65 -16.55 -3.12 4.96
CA TYR A 65 -15.66 -2.42 4.01
C TYR A 65 -15.86 -0.89 4.01
N THR A 66 -17.08 -0.40 4.27
CA THR A 66 -17.33 1.04 4.43
C THR A 66 -16.66 1.60 5.69
N ASP A 67 -16.64 0.83 6.78
CA ASP A 67 -15.92 1.20 8.00
C ASP A 67 -14.41 1.22 7.79
N MET A 68 -13.88 0.31 6.97
CA MET A 68 -12.47 0.32 6.55
C MET A 68 -12.13 1.62 5.80
N LEU A 69 -12.94 2.00 4.81
CA LEU A 69 -12.72 3.22 4.03
C LEU A 69 -12.87 4.49 4.88
N ASN A 70 -13.74 4.49 5.89
CA ASN A 70 -13.85 5.59 6.83
C ASN A 70 -12.66 5.64 7.80
N ALA A 71 -12.20 4.50 8.30
CA ALA A 71 -11.00 4.40 9.14
C ALA A 71 -9.73 4.82 8.39
N LEU A 72 -9.61 4.44 7.10
CA LEU A 72 -8.49 4.84 6.27
C LEU A 72 -8.45 6.35 6.12
N GLY A 73 -9.57 6.99 5.77
CA GLY A 73 -9.60 8.45 5.67
C GLY A 73 -9.24 9.16 6.98
N ARG A 74 -9.64 8.62 8.14
CA ARG A 74 -9.21 9.14 9.46
C ARG A 74 -7.71 8.96 9.68
N ARG A 75 -7.15 7.84 9.24
CA ARG A 75 -5.73 7.49 9.41
C ARG A 75 -4.80 8.31 8.51
N GLU A 76 -5.22 8.60 7.28
CA GLU A 76 -4.49 9.46 6.34
C GLU A 76 -4.55 10.94 6.73
N THR A 77 -5.68 11.41 7.27
CA THR A 77 -5.86 12.85 7.57
C THR A 77 -5.60 13.25 9.02
N GLY A 78 -5.61 12.30 9.95
CA GLY A 78 -5.65 12.56 11.40
C GLY A 78 -6.98 13.15 11.90
N GLN A 79 -7.98 13.34 11.02
CA GLN A 79 -9.26 13.96 11.36
C GLN A 79 -10.29 12.90 11.77
N GLN A 80 -11.13 13.20 12.77
CA GLN A 80 -12.27 12.33 13.10
C GLN A 80 -13.31 12.25 11.97
N ASN A 81 -13.53 13.39 11.29
CA ASN A 81 -14.42 13.52 10.13
C ASN A 81 -13.60 14.07 8.93
N PRO A 82 -12.95 13.18 8.16
CA PRO A 82 -12.07 13.57 7.06
C PRO A 82 -12.80 14.36 5.98
N ARG A 83 -12.24 15.50 5.58
CA ARG A 83 -12.77 16.32 4.49
C ARG A 83 -12.23 15.88 3.12
N TYR A 84 -13.06 15.98 2.08
CA TYR A 84 -12.66 15.69 0.70
C TYR A 84 -11.91 16.84 0.02
N ASP A 85 -12.11 18.08 0.48
CA ASP A 85 -11.52 19.30 -0.06
C ASP A 85 -10.16 19.68 0.58
N ARG A 86 -9.67 18.86 1.52
CA ARG A 86 -8.38 19.04 2.19
C ARG A 86 -7.23 19.00 1.19
N GLU A 87 -6.32 19.95 1.26
CA GLU A 87 -4.95 19.81 0.73
C GLU A 87 -3.99 19.60 1.90
N GLU A 88 -2.85 18.97 1.62
CA GLU A 88 -1.67 19.03 2.48
C GLU A 88 -0.92 20.35 2.17
N ASP A 89 -1.25 21.41 2.90
CA ASP A 89 -0.74 22.78 2.66
C ASP A 89 0.78 22.90 2.84
N THR A 90 1.41 21.97 3.56
CA THR A 90 2.86 21.94 3.82
C THR A 90 3.40 20.53 3.66
N GLY A 91 4.27 20.29 2.68
CA GLY A 91 4.89 19.00 2.43
C GLY A 91 4.69 18.51 1.00
N LEU A 92 4.10 17.33 0.85
CA LEU A 92 4.01 16.58 -0.41
C LEU A 92 2.75 16.91 -1.24
N ARG A 93 1.84 17.75 -0.73
CA ARG A 93 0.62 18.24 -1.39
C ARG A 93 -0.35 17.13 -1.82
N PHE A 94 -0.50 16.09 -1.00
CA PHE A 94 -1.52 15.07 -1.18
C PHE A 94 -2.95 15.61 -0.97
N ILE A 95 -3.93 15.08 -1.70
CA ILE A 95 -5.29 15.65 -1.80
C ILE A 95 -6.37 14.76 -1.17
N GLY A 96 -7.23 15.39 -0.40
CA GLY A 96 -8.53 14.89 0.03
C GLY A 96 -8.51 13.84 1.13
N LYS A 97 -9.65 13.17 1.31
CA LYS A 97 -9.93 12.20 2.38
C LYS A 97 -8.91 11.06 2.42
N TYR A 98 -8.38 10.68 1.26
CA TYR A 98 -7.48 9.55 1.06
C TYR A 98 -6.07 9.97 0.62
N GLN A 99 -5.72 11.25 0.78
CA GLN A 99 -4.39 11.81 0.49
C GLN A 99 -3.83 11.30 -0.85
N PHE A 100 -4.58 11.49 -1.94
CA PHE A 100 -4.19 11.04 -3.27
C PHE A 100 -3.05 11.90 -3.85
N GLY A 101 -2.13 11.26 -4.57
CA GLY A 101 -1.04 11.91 -5.31
C GLY A 101 -1.15 11.71 -6.82
N GLU A 102 -0.39 12.51 -7.58
CA GLU A 102 -0.43 12.56 -9.04
C GLU A 102 -0.18 11.18 -9.66
N ALA A 103 0.82 10.45 -9.18
CA ALA A 103 1.17 9.12 -9.69
C ALA A 103 -0.01 8.13 -9.70
N LEU A 104 -0.83 8.13 -8.63
CA LEU A 104 -2.01 7.26 -8.54
C LEU A 104 -3.13 7.73 -9.48
N LEU A 105 -3.36 9.05 -9.59
CA LEU A 105 -4.39 9.59 -10.46
C LEU A 105 -4.02 9.48 -11.96
N ILE A 106 -2.72 9.41 -12.28
CA ILE A 106 -2.21 9.03 -13.60
C ILE A 106 -2.49 7.55 -13.85
N ASP A 107 -2.06 6.66 -12.95
CA ASP A 107 -2.26 5.21 -13.09
C ASP A 107 -3.75 4.87 -13.28
N LEU A 108 -4.65 5.52 -12.55
CA LEU A 108 -6.11 5.35 -12.66
C LEU A 108 -6.75 6.15 -13.81
N GLY A 109 -6.00 7.00 -14.51
CA GLY A 109 -6.45 7.76 -15.67
C GLY A 109 -7.43 8.89 -15.37
N TYR A 110 -7.39 9.50 -14.17
CA TYR A 110 -8.05 10.77 -13.87
C TYR A 110 -7.22 11.98 -14.30
N TYR A 111 -5.90 11.83 -14.27
CA TYR A 111 -4.91 12.87 -14.53
C TYR A 111 -3.90 12.37 -15.58
N GLN A 112 -3.25 13.29 -16.28
CA GLN A 112 -2.31 13.00 -17.37
C GLN A 112 -1.17 14.01 -17.33
N ALA A 113 0.00 13.53 -16.91
CA ALA A 113 1.26 14.25 -16.85
C ALA A 113 2.28 13.63 -17.82
N ARG A 114 3.37 14.35 -18.09
CA ARG A 114 4.52 13.80 -18.82
C ARG A 114 5.29 12.84 -17.90
N CYS A 115 5.88 11.80 -18.48
CA CYS A 115 6.79 10.89 -17.79
C CYS A 115 7.92 11.66 -17.09
N GLY A 116 7.96 11.61 -15.76
CA GLY A 116 8.94 12.34 -14.94
C GLY A 116 8.61 13.81 -14.63
N SER A 117 7.43 14.34 -14.98
CA SER A 117 7.00 15.70 -14.58
C SER A 117 6.20 15.76 -13.27
N TYR A 118 6.03 14.63 -12.57
CA TYR A 118 5.24 14.49 -11.34
C TYR A 118 6.06 13.82 -10.23
N TYR A 119 5.61 13.98 -8.98
CA TYR A 119 6.32 13.44 -7.82
C TYR A 119 6.30 11.91 -7.75
N VAL A 120 7.49 11.32 -7.57
CA VAL A 120 7.68 9.90 -7.23
C VAL A 120 8.83 9.80 -6.22
N LYS A 121 8.57 9.16 -5.08
CA LYS A 121 9.55 8.97 -4.00
C LYS A 121 10.86 8.37 -4.52
N GLY A 122 11.98 9.05 -4.26
CA GLY A 122 13.32 8.57 -4.59
C GLY A 122 13.70 8.62 -6.08
N GLN A 123 12.88 9.24 -6.93
CA GLN A 123 13.21 9.49 -8.33
C GLN A 123 13.64 10.96 -8.55
N PRO A 124 14.46 11.27 -9.57
CA PRO A 124 14.66 12.64 -10.01
C PRO A 124 13.36 13.23 -10.56
N GLY A 125 13.04 14.48 -10.19
CA GLY A 125 11.80 15.14 -10.62
C GLY A 125 11.34 16.19 -9.60
N PRO A 126 10.06 16.57 -9.62
CA PRO A 126 9.44 17.39 -8.58
C PRO A 126 9.58 16.77 -7.19
N THR A 127 9.61 17.61 -6.15
CA THR A 127 9.76 17.18 -4.75
C THR A 127 8.43 16.98 -4.01
N ARG A 128 7.30 17.26 -4.65
CA ARG A 128 5.92 17.17 -4.14
C ARG A 128 4.94 17.10 -5.32
N ASN A 129 3.69 16.71 -5.07
CA ASN A 129 2.63 16.75 -6.08
C ASN A 129 2.33 18.20 -6.48
N GLU A 130 2.37 18.56 -7.76
CA GLU A 130 2.19 19.97 -8.15
C GLU A 130 0.82 20.32 -8.73
N TRP A 131 0.11 19.37 -9.32
CA TRP A 131 -1.25 19.51 -9.86
C TRP A 131 -1.38 20.47 -11.07
N ASN A 132 -0.28 20.64 -11.82
CA ASN A 132 -0.13 21.59 -12.94
C ASN A 132 -0.42 21.01 -14.35
N ASP A 133 -0.61 19.69 -14.46
CA ASP A 133 -0.82 18.95 -15.72
C ASP A 133 -2.33 18.71 -15.98
N THR A 134 -2.68 17.82 -16.93
CA THR A 134 -4.04 17.76 -17.52
C THR A 134 -4.98 16.80 -16.78
N TRP A 135 -6.17 17.27 -16.39
CA TRP A 135 -7.27 16.43 -15.92
C TRP A 135 -8.07 15.85 -17.09
N THR A 136 -8.38 14.56 -17.03
CA THR A 136 -8.93 13.79 -18.18
C THR A 136 -10.46 13.91 -18.34
N GLY A 137 -11.18 14.42 -17.35
CA GLY A 137 -12.64 14.38 -17.32
C GLY A 137 -13.25 13.06 -16.84
N LYS A 138 -12.44 12.06 -16.45
CA LYS A 138 -12.94 10.78 -15.91
C LYS A 138 -13.84 11.04 -14.70
N ARG A 139 -15.05 10.45 -14.71
CA ARG A 139 -16.13 10.69 -13.73
C ARG A 139 -16.42 12.19 -13.49
N ASN A 140 -16.35 13.01 -14.54
CA ASN A 140 -16.50 14.47 -14.53
C ASN A 140 -15.39 15.27 -13.83
N VAL A 141 -14.28 14.65 -13.41
CA VAL A 141 -13.14 15.37 -12.81
C VAL A 141 -12.31 16.03 -13.91
N ARG A 142 -12.53 17.33 -14.15
CA ARG A 142 -11.82 18.16 -15.16
C ARG A 142 -10.86 19.18 -14.52
N SER A 143 -10.78 19.22 -13.20
CA SER A 143 -9.93 20.13 -12.43
C SER A 143 -9.66 19.56 -11.04
N LEU A 144 -8.69 20.16 -10.32
CA LEU A 144 -8.46 19.88 -8.90
C LEU A 144 -9.69 20.22 -8.05
N GLU A 145 -10.41 21.28 -8.41
CA GLU A 145 -11.66 21.67 -7.74
C GLU A 145 -12.78 20.64 -7.95
N ASP A 146 -12.86 20.03 -9.13
CA ASP A 146 -13.77 18.91 -9.35
C ASP A 146 -13.38 17.69 -8.50
N LEU A 147 -12.08 17.41 -8.29
CA LEU A 147 -11.63 16.29 -7.44
C LEU A 147 -12.04 16.48 -5.97
N LYS A 148 -12.06 17.73 -5.49
CA LYS A 148 -12.44 18.11 -4.12
C LYS A 148 -13.95 18.08 -3.86
N ASN A 149 -14.76 18.35 -4.89
CA ASN A 149 -16.19 18.62 -4.74
C ASN A 149 -17.13 17.66 -5.48
N SER A 150 -16.66 16.95 -6.52
CA SER A 150 -17.54 16.19 -7.42
C SER A 150 -18.28 15.06 -6.73
N ARG A 151 -19.57 14.98 -7.04
CA ARG A 151 -20.47 13.92 -6.57
C ARG A 151 -21.27 13.32 -7.71
N ASN A 152 -21.67 12.07 -7.56
CA ASN A 152 -22.63 11.45 -8.48
C ASN A 152 -24.07 11.88 -8.15
N ALA A 153 -25.04 11.43 -8.97
CA ALA A 153 -26.47 11.68 -8.75
C ALA A 153 -27.02 11.12 -7.42
N SER A 154 -26.31 10.21 -6.76
CA SER A 154 -26.63 9.65 -5.43
C SER A 154 -25.86 10.33 -4.29
N ASN A 155 -25.29 11.51 -4.51
CA ASN A 155 -24.51 12.30 -3.53
C ASN A 155 -23.22 11.61 -3.02
N VAL A 156 -22.76 10.54 -3.69
CA VAL A 156 -21.50 9.85 -3.38
C VAL A 156 -20.34 10.65 -3.97
N HIS A 157 -19.35 10.97 -3.14
CA HIS A 157 -18.19 11.75 -3.54
C HIS A 157 -17.24 10.97 -4.46
N VAL A 158 -16.64 11.64 -5.45
CA VAL A 158 -15.82 10.96 -6.48
C VAL A 158 -14.62 10.20 -5.89
N GLN A 159 -14.05 10.70 -4.79
CA GLN A 159 -12.92 10.07 -4.09
C GLN A 159 -13.25 8.66 -3.56
N GLU A 160 -14.53 8.37 -3.27
CA GLU A 160 -14.98 7.02 -2.89
C GLU A 160 -14.89 6.01 -4.04
N TYR A 161 -14.96 6.47 -5.30
CA TYR A 161 -14.70 5.62 -6.47
C TYR A 161 -13.20 5.44 -6.69
N ILE A 162 -12.42 6.52 -6.57
CA ILE A 162 -10.97 6.51 -6.78
C ILE A 162 -10.28 5.52 -5.83
N ILE A 163 -10.61 5.52 -4.53
CA ILE A 163 -9.98 4.58 -3.57
C ILE A 163 -10.32 3.11 -3.88
N ARG A 164 -11.51 2.83 -4.41
CA ARG A 164 -11.95 1.47 -4.76
C ARG A 164 -11.29 0.99 -6.06
N GLU A 165 -11.17 1.87 -7.04
CA GLU A 165 -10.39 1.62 -8.26
C GLU A 165 -8.89 1.40 -7.92
N ALA A 166 -8.32 2.17 -6.99
CA ALA A 166 -6.97 1.97 -6.47
C ALA A 166 -6.80 0.60 -5.80
N PHE A 167 -7.76 0.19 -4.96
CA PHE A 167 -7.75 -1.11 -4.31
C PHE A 167 -7.84 -2.27 -5.31
N HIS A 168 -8.65 -2.12 -6.36
CA HIS A 168 -8.73 -3.11 -7.45
C HIS A 168 -7.41 -3.23 -8.20
N MET A 169 -6.86 -2.10 -8.65
CA MET A 169 -5.55 -2.05 -9.31
C MET A 169 -4.45 -2.68 -8.46
N ASN A 170 -4.42 -2.38 -7.17
CA ASN A 170 -3.42 -2.93 -6.25
C ASN A 170 -3.59 -4.44 -6.07
N TYR A 171 -4.82 -4.92 -5.86
CA TYR A 171 -5.12 -6.35 -5.76
C TYR A 171 -4.70 -7.10 -7.03
N ASP A 172 -5.00 -6.57 -8.21
CA ASP A 172 -4.68 -7.21 -9.49
C ASP A 172 -3.17 -7.25 -9.75
N ILE A 173 -2.46 -6.13 -9.55
CA ILE A 173 -0.99 -6.09 -9.69
C ILE A 173 -0.33 -7.07 -8.71
N ILE A 174 -0.74 -7.11 -7.44
CA ILE A 174 -0.17 -8.05 -6.47
C ILE A 174 -0.40 -9.50 -6.91
N ASN A 175 -1.62 -9.86 -7.33
CA ASN A 175 -1.90 -11.24 -7.78
C ASN A 175 -1.19 -11.59 -9.09
N GLN A 176 -1.05 -10.64 -10.02
CA GLN A 176 -0.28 -10.83 -11.26
C GLN A 176 1.19 -11.14 -10.96
N GLU A 177 1.81 -10.36 -10.07
CA GLU A 177 3.23 -10.51 -9.72
C GLU A 177 3.50 -11.74 -8.85
N LEU A 178 2.61 -12.09 -7.93
CA LEU A 178 2.65 -13.36 -7.19
C LEU A 178 2.41 -14.56 -8.11
N GLY A 179 1.56 -14.40 -9.13
CA GLY A 179 1.23 -15.44 -10.12
C GLY A 179 2.44 -15.91 -10.92
N LYS A 180 3.43 -15.03 -11.15
CA LYS A 180 4.73 -15.38 -11.75
C LYS A 180 5.53 -16.41 -10.93
N GLN A 181 5.15 -16.63 -9.66
CA GLN A 181 5.73 -17.65 -8.77
C GLN A 181 4.71 -18.73 -8.37
N GLY A 182 3.59 -18.85 -9.08
CA GLY A 182 2.51 -19.80 -8.75
C GLY A 182 1.76 -19.47 -7.45
N LYS A 183 1.81 -18.21 -6.99
CA LYS A 183 1.17 -17.74 -5.75
C LYS A 183 0.05 -16.75 -6.05
N SER A 184 -0.76 -16.45 -5.03
CA SER A 184 -1.76 -15.38 -5.04
C SER A 184 -1.85 -14.76 -3.64
N ILE A 185 -2.63 -13.69 -3.46
CA ILE A 185 -2.94 -13.15 -2.13
C ILE A 185 -3.52 -14.23 -1.21
N ARG A 186 -4.35 -15.14 -1.74
CA ARG A 186 -4.93 -16.25 -0.97
C ARG A 186 -3.86 -17.18 -0.37
N SER A 187 -2.70 -17.29 -1.00
CA SER A 187 -1.55 -18.07 -0.51
C SER A 187 -0.92 -17.51 0.77
N TYR A 188 -1.38 -16.35 1.26
CA TYR A 188 -0.81 -15.62 2.40
C TYR A 188 -1.83 -15.24 3.49
N ILE A 189 -3.14 -15.34 3.22
CA ILE A 189 -4.16 -15.02 4.22
C ILE A 189 -4.00 -15.94 5.45
N GLY A 190 -4.03 -15.35 6.64
CA GLY A 190 -3.85 -16.03 7.92
C GLY A 190 -2.39 -16.26 8.34
N GLN A 191 -1.40 -15.98 7.49
CA GLN A 191 0.02 -16.08 7.85
C GLN A 191 0.53 -14.83 8.56
N SER A 192 1.56 -14.97 9.38
CA SER A 192 2.36 -13.87 9.94
C SER A 192 3.71 -13.80 9.22
N ILE A 193 4.07 -12.63 8.69
CA ILE A 193 5.34 -12.41 7.98
C ILE A 193 6.10 -11.26 8.64
N SER A 194 7.39 -11.44 8.89
CA SER A 194 8.29 -10.43 9.50
C SER A 194 7.72 -9.77 10.76
N GLY A 195 7.03 -10.55 11.60
CA GLY A 195 6.43 -10.08 12.85
C GLY A 195 5.03 -9.47 12.72
N SER A 196 4.42 -9.46 11.53
CA SER A 196 3.03 -9.02 11.37
C SER A 196 2.05 -9.90 12.14
N GLN A 197 0.88 -9.34 12.45
CA GLN A 197 -0.29 -10.13 12.78
C GLN A 197 -0.74 -10.98 11.57
N PRO A 198 -1.62 -11.99 11.79
CA PRO A 198 -2.17 -12.78 10.70
C PRO A 198 -2.81 -11.91 9.61
N ILE A 199 -2.25 -12.03 8.40
CA ILE A 199 -2.55 -11.24 7.21
C ILE A 199 -4.01 -11.42 6.77
N THR A 200 -4.68 -10.31 6.45
CA THR A 200 -6.04 -10.30 5.87
C THR A 200 -6.09 -9.43 4.62
N LEU A 201 -7.14 -9.58 3.81
CA LEU A 201 -7.30 -8.81 2.58
C LEU A 201 -7.40 -7.30 2.85
N SER A 202 -8.10 -6.89 3.91
CA SER A 202 -8.20 -5.48 4.33
C SER A 202 -6.84 -4.90 4.74
N GLY A 203 -6.04 -5.65 5.50
CA GLY A 203 -4.67 -5.27 5.85
C GLY A 203 -3.78 -5.09 4.61
N LEU A 204 -3.83 -6.01 3.64
CA LEU A 204 -3.02 -5.92 2.42
C LEU A 204 -3.43 -4.75 1.51
N LEU A 205 -4.73 -4.45 1.40
CA LEU A 205 -5.22 -3.30 0.63
C LEU A 205 -4.78 -1.97 1.26
N ALA A 206 -4.82 -1.85 2.59
CA ALA A 206 -4.30 -0.69 3.30
C ALA A 206 -2.77 -0.59 3.15
N GLY A 207 -2.03 -1.68 3.31
CA GLY A 207 -0.58 -1.71 3.05
C GLY A 207 -0.22 -1.30 1.62
N ALA A 208 -1.04 -1.68 0.63
CA ALA A 208 -0.83 -1.31 -0.77
C ALA A 208 -1.23 0.13 -1.08
N HIS A 209 -2.12 0.74 -0.30
CA HIS A 209 -2.36 2.19 -0.33
C HIS A 209 -1.12 2.96 0.15
N LEU A 210 -0.48 2.48 1.23
CA LEU A 210 0.69 3.13 1.84
C LEU A 210 1.97 3.04 0.98
N VAL A 211 2.36 1.85 0.55
CA VAL A 211 3.67 1.59 -0.13
C VAL A 211 3.53 1.09 -1.56
N GLY A 212 2.32 1.17 -2.14
CA GLY A 212 2.01 0.62 -3.44
C GLY A 212 1.96 -0.92 -3.48
N PRO A 213 1.52 -1.50 -4.60
CA PRO A 213 1.37 -2.95 -4.74
C PRO A 213 2.73 -3.67 -4.76
N TRP A 214 3.78 -3.02 -5.25
CA TRP A 214 5.14 -3.56 -5.29
C TRP A 214 5.75 -3.74 -3.90
N GLY A 215 5.52 -2.79 -2.98
CA GLY A 215 5.96 -2.90 -1.58
C GLY A 215 5.27 -4.06 -0.85
N VAL A 216 3.97 -4.25 -1.08
CA VAL A 216 3.22 -5.40 -0.53
C VAL A 216 3.65 -6.73 -1.17
N LYS A 217 3.85 -6.78 -2.50
CA LYS A 217 4.44 -7.96 -3.17
C LYS A 217 5.77 -8.34 -2.52
N ASP A 218 6.59 -7.36 -2.19
CA ASP A 218 7.94 -7.60 -1.68
C ASP A 218 7.95 -8.02 -0.21
N PHE A 219 7.05 -7.44 0.59
CA PHE A 219 6.71 -7.94 1.91
C PHE A 219 6.25 -9.41 1.88
N LEU A 220 5.30 -9.77 1.01
CA LEU A 220 4.74 -11.12 0.93
C LEU A 220 5.75 -12.18 0.44
N LEU A 221 6.62 -11.83 -0.51
CA LEU A 221 7.61 -12.77 -1.05
C LEU A 221 8.87 -12.89 -0.21
N ASN A 222 9.38 -11.76 0.29
CA ASN A 222 10.73 -11.64 0.85
C ASN A 222 10.75 -11.20 2.32
N GLY A 223 9.60 -10.83 2.89
CA GLY A 223 9.51 -10.26 4.23
C GLY A 223 9.99 -8.81 4.35
N THR A 224 10.27 -8.12 3.24
CA THR A 224 10.82 -6.75 3.24
C THR A 224 9.82 -5.75 3.83
N ILE A 225 10.25 -5.00 4.86
CA ILE A 225 9.43 -3.97 5.50
C ILE A 225 9.67 -2.61 4.85
N HIS A 226 8.83 -2.26 3.88
CA HIS A 226 8.79 -0.95 3.23
C HIS A 226 8.16 0.14 4.13
N LYS A 227 8.45 1.41 3.84
CA LYS A 227 7.96 2.58 4.61
C LYS A 227 7.50 3.75 3.72
N ASP A 228 6.52 4.50 4.22
CA ASP A 228 6.11 5.82 3.68
C ASP A 228 7.18 6.91 3.98
N GLU A 229 6.88 8.16 3.65
CA GLU A 229 7.73 9.32 3.89
C GLU A 229 7.77 9.73 5.38
N ASN A 230 6.76 9.31 6.16
CA ASN A 230 6.62 9.53 7.60
C ASN A 230 7.16 8.36 8.44
N PHE A 231 7.92 7.44 7.83
CA PHE A 231 8.48 6.22 8.42
C PHE A 231 7.46 5.19 8.94
N THR A 232 6.17 5.32 8.64
CA THR A 232 5.17 4.26 8.85
C THR A 232 5.52 3.03 8.03
N THR A 233 5.51 1.85 8.66
CA THR A 233 5.80 0.58 8.00
C THR A 233 4.56 -0.02 7.34
N VAL A 234 4.77 -0.77 6.25
CA VAL A 234 3.72 -1.61 5.63
C VAL A 234 3.08 -2.57 6.64
N VAL A 235 3.87 -3.15 7.56
CA VAL A 235 3.40 -4.03 8.64
C VAL A 235 2.42 -3.29 9.57
N LYS A 236 2.71 -2.04 9.95
CA LYS A 236 1.79 -1.25 10.80
C LYS A 236 0.43 -1.07 10.13
N TYR A 237 0.38 -0.79 8.83
CA TYR A 237 -0.89 -0.69 8.10
C TYR A 237 -1.61 -2.04 7.95
N ILE A 238 -0.87 -3.12 7.67
CA ILE A 238 -1.45 -4.47 7.60
C ILE A 238 -2.13 -4.83 8.93
N ASP A 239 -1.45 -4.59 10.05
CA ASP A 239 -1.94 -4.92 11.39
C ASP A 239 -3.09 -3.99 11.83
N GLU A 240 -2.97 -2.68 11.58
CA GLU A 240 -3.99 -1.67 11.92
C GLU A 240 -5.33 -1.91 11.19
N PHE A 241 -5.26 -2.36 9.93
CA PHE A 241 -6.43 -2.62 9.09
C PHE A 241 -6.84 -4.09 9.00
N ARG A 242 -6.27 -5.00 9.79
CA ARG A 242 -6.55 -6.44 9.63
C ARG A 242 -8.00 -6.85 9.88
N GLY A 243 -8.68 -6.19 10.84
CA GLY A 243 -10.00 -6.58 11.34
C GLY A 243 -11.17 -5.85 10.68
N TYR A 244 -11.23 -5.84 9.35
CA TYR A 244 -12.39 -5.37 8.58
C TYR A 244 -12.84 -6.46 7.60
N SER A 245 -14.15 -6.67 7.49
CA SER A 245 -14.74 -7.63 6.56
C SER A 245 -14.67 -7.08 5.13
N VAL A 246 -13.75 -7.64 4.34
CA VAL A 246 -13.52 -7.29 2.93
C VAL A 246 -13.39 -8.57 2.11
N THR A 247 -14.18 -8.64 1.05
CA THR A 247 -14.20 -9.75 0.08
C THR A 247 -13.58 -9.32 -1.25
N GLU A 248 -13.24 -10.28 -2.12
CA GLU A 248 -12.79 -9.95 -3.47
C GLU A 248 -13.86 -9.23 -4.30
N GLN A 249 -15.16 -9.46 -4.03
CA GLN A 249 -16.24 -8.78 -4.73
C GLN A 249 -16.29 -7.28 -4.40
N ASN A 250 -15.95 -6.90 -3.16
CA ASN A 250 -15.85 -5.50 -2.75
C ASN A 250 -14.78 -4.73 -3.54
N VAL A 251 -13.75 -5.44 -3.99
CA VAL A 251 -12.60 -4.92 -4.72
C VAL A 251 -12.84 -4.94 -6.23
N LYS A 252 -13.16 -6.13 -6.77
CA LYS A 252 -13.31 -6.36 -8.23
C LYS A 252 -14.51 -5.66 -8.86
N GLY A 253 -15.48 -5.20 -8.07
CA GLY A 253 -16.63 -4.44 -8.54
C GLY A 253 -16.33 -3.04 -9.08
N PHE A 254 -15.08 -2.56 -8.98
CA PHE A 254 -14.69 -1.20 -9.38
C PHE A 254 -13.62 -1.25 -10.48
N PRO A 255 -13.99 -1.50 -11.75
CA PRO A 255 -13.03 -1.63 -12.84
C PRO A 255 -12.21 -0.36 -13.04
N TYR A 256 -10.92 -0.53 -13.31
CA TYR A 256 -9.97 0.53 -13.57
C TYR A 256 -9.42 0.41 -14.99
N THR A 257 -8.85 1.49 -15.53
CA THR A 257 -8.11 1.48 -16.79
C THR A 257 -6.73 2.00 -16.49
N ARG A 258 -5.73 1.11 -16.51
CA ARG A 258 -4.37 1.53 -16.18
C ARG A 258 -3.76 2.36 -17.30
N LYS A 259 -3.38 3.61 -17.00
CA LYS A 259 -2.54 4.41 -17.89
C LYS A 259 -1.12 4.46 -17.33
N TYR A 260 -0.22 3.72 -17.96
CA TYR A 260 1.21 3.86 -17.70
C TYR A 260 1.71 5.18 -18.27
N CYS A 261 2.60 5.84 -17.54
CA CYS A 261 3.57 6.74 -18.15
C CYS A 261 4.53 5.92 -19.02
N THR A 262 4.19 5.77 -20.30
CA THR A 262 5.09 5.27 -21.34
C THR A 262 5.97 6.42 -21.85
N PRO A 263 7.31 6.31 -21.82
CA PRO A 263 8.24 7.34 -22.31
C PRO A 263 8.00 7.78 -23.76
#